data_AF-A0AAX7TBQ4-F1
#
_entry.id   AF-A0AAX7TBQ4-F1
#
_cell.length_a   1.000
_cell.length_b   1.000
_cell.length_c   1.000
_cell.angle_alpha   90.00
_cell.angle_beta   90.00
_cell.angle_gamma   90.00
#
_symmetry.space_group_name_H-M   'P 1'
#
loop_
_entity.id
_entity.type
_entity.pdbx_description
1 polymer ?
#
loop_
_entity_poly.entity_id
_entity_poly.type
_entity_poly.pdbx_seq_one_letter_code
_entity_poly.pdbx_strand_id
1 'polypeptide(L)'
;MSVQFYGWEVVDDGASYTGVLLEPSQRPQNRGVYTMYHGTSVASARLIIANGFKQSSSGMLGRGVYVSRDKKKAASYPKNSSSSNRVVLELRVRVGRVKRIDKDNHPMQLTWHTHGYDTAWVPPKCGMISVKSGMEEDCVFDPKRVTVVAIADAPDTIRTELQELLAKTSKKSGRGDGDSADVCPLCKRKTQQGAQHIKQQCWKCGQNLCILMSKHFCPGRP
;
A
#
# COMPACT_ATOMS: atom_id res chain seq x y z
N MET A 1 41.84 9.85 4.13
CA MET A 1 41.14 9.98 2.83
C MET A 1 39.77 10.58 3.11
N SER A 2 39.50 11.77 2.57
CA SER A 2 38.18 12.40 2.64
C SER A 2 37.33 11.95 1.45
N VAL A 3 36.10 11.49 1.69
CA VAL A 3 35.16 11.15 0.63
C VAL A 3 34.34 12.41 0.33
N GLN A 4 34.42 12.90 -0.91
CA GLN A 4 33.51 13.95 -1.38
C GLN A 4 32.15 13.32 -1.73
N PHE A 5 31.10 13.75 -1.02
CA PHE A 5 29.74 13.26 -1.18
C PHE A 5 28.84 14.39 -1.72
N TYR A 6 28.15 14.15 -2.83
CA TYR A 6 27.45 15.19 -3.61
C TYR A 6 25.93 15.07 -3.61
N GLY A 7 25.37 14.19 -2.77
CA GLY A 7 23.93 14.05 -2.62
C GLY A 7 23.52 12.60 -2.37
N TRP A 8 22.24 12.44 -2.04
CA TRP A 8 21.61 11.13 -1.88
C TRP A 8 20.26 11.12 -2.55
N GLU A 9 19.87 9.91 -2.93
CA GLU A 9 18.49 9.56 -3.20
C GLU A 9 18.15 8.39 -2.27
N VAL A 10 17.22 8.62 -1.33
CA VAL A 10 16.68 7.56 -0.48
C VAL A 10 15.42 7.03 -1.14
N VAL A 11 15.41 5.73 -1.33
CA VAL A 11 14.24 4.97 -1.74
C VAL A 11 13.35 4.77 -0.51
N ASP A 12 12.35 5.63 -0.34
CA ASP A 12 11.28 5.43 0.63
C ASP A 12 10.26 4.43 0.06
N ASP A 13 9.74 3.53 0.90
CA ASP A 13 8.70 2.58 0.52
C ASP A 13 7.28 3.20 0.58
N GLY A 14 7.21 4.52 0.78
CA GLY A 14 5.99 5.30 0.88
C GLY A 14 5.38 5.31 2.28
N ALA A 15 5.98 4.62 3.27
CA ALA A 15 5.46 4.60 4.64
C ALA A 15 5.32 6.01 5.25
N SER A 16 6.19 6.94 4.83
CA SER A 16 6.24 8.31 5.36
C SER A 16 5.46 9.36 4.56
N TYR A 17 4.88 9.02 3.40
CA TYR A 17 4.07 9.94 2.59
C TYR A 17 2.58 9.74 2.84
N THR A 18 1.80 10.83 2.87
CA THR A 18 0.34 10.75 2.72
C THR A 18 0.09 10.22 1.32
N GLY A 19 -0.42 8.99 1.20
CA GLY A 19 -0.49 8.25 -0.06
C GLY A 19 -1.03 9.07 -1.23
N VAL A 20 -0.57 8.76 -2.44
CA VAL A 20 -1.11 9.36 -3.66
C VAL A 20 -2.46 8.69 -3.92
N LEU A 21 -3.54 9.45 -4.01
CA LEU A 21 -4.83 8.91 -4.47
C LEU A 21 -4.72 8.73 -5.99
N LEU A 22 -4.48 7.48 -6.42
CA LEU A 22 -4.64 7.11 -7.81
C LEU A 22 -6.06 6.61 -8.03
N GLU A 23 -6.74 7.20 -9.00
CA GLU A 23 -8.03 6.72 -9.49
C GLU A 23 -7.90 5.32 -10.11
N PRO A 24 -8.99 4.54 -10.15
CA PRO A 24 -9.02 3.28 -10.86
C PRO A 24 -8.51 3.44 -12.29
N SER A 25 -7.84 2.42 -12.83
CA SER A 25 -7.26 2.40 -14.18
C SER A 25 -6.00 3.22 -14.41
N GLN A 26 -5.59 4.08 -13.48
CA GLN A 26 -4.31 4.79 -13.61
C GLN A 26 -3.14 3.83 -13.41
N ARG A 27 -2.04 3.98 -14.16
CA ARG A 27 -0.86 3.13 -13.98
C ARG A 27 -0.28 3.32 -12.55
N PRO A 28 -0.10 2.24 -11.76
CA PRO A 28 0.58 2.32 -10.48
C PRO A 28 1.98 2.92 -10.66
N GLN A 29 2.29 3.89 -9.81
CA GLN A 29 3.64 4.39 -9.65
C GLN A 29 4.39 3.43 -8.72
N ASN A 30 5.65 3.12 -9.08
CA ASN A 30 6.48 2.36 -8.17
C ASN A 30 6.60 3.11 -6.84
N ARG A 31 6.45 2.36 -5.75
CA ARG A 31 6.62 2.81 -4.35
C ARG A 31 5.54 3.80 -3.90
N GLY A 32 4.38 3.78 -4.54
CA GLY A 32 3.20 4.49 -4.07
C GLY A 32 2.56 3.85 -2.84
N VAL A 33 1.76 4.65 -2.15
CA VAL A 33 0.80 4.16 -1.15
C VAL A 33 -0.59 4.52 -1.62
N TYR A 34 -1.45 3.51 -1.76
CA TYR A 34 -2.77 3.66 -2.35
C TYR A 34 -3.86 3.24 -1.38
N THR A 35 -4.99 3.95 -1.44
CA THR A 35 -6.25 3.43 -0.94
C THR A 35 -6.75 2.36 -1.90
N MET A 36 -6.96 1.16 -1.39
CA MET A 36 -7.50 0.03 -2.14
C MET A 36 -8.56 -0.70 -1.33
N TYR A 37 -9.23 -1.65 -1.97
CA TYR A 37 -10.34 -2.37 -1.41
C TYR A 37 -10.14 -3.88 -1.53
N HIS A 38 -10.58 -4.59 -0.50
CA HIS A 38 -10.64 -6.05 -0.49
C HIS A 38 -12.02 -6.51 -0.05
N GLY A 39 -12.72 -7.21 -0.94
CA GLY A 39 -14.00 -7.84 -0.64
C GLY A 39 -13.81 -9.22 -0.04
N THR A 40 -14.48 -9.49 1.07
CA THR A 40 -14.31 -10.74 1.81
C THR A 40 -15.58 -11.10 2.60
N SER A 41 -15.58 -12.28 3.23
CA SER A 41 -16.70 -12.71 4.08
C SER A 41 -16.67 -12.00 5.43
N VAL A 42 -17.80 -11.94 6.14
CA VAL A 42 -17.84 -11.39 7.52
C VAL A 42 -16.85 -12.11 8.44
N ALA A 43 -16.82 -13.45 8.38
CA ALA A 43 -15.91 -14.25 9.19
C ALA A 43 -14.43 -13.96 8.86
N SER A 44 -14.10 -13.86 7.58
CA SER A 44 -12.76 -13.49 7.12
C SER A 44 -12.38 -12.08 7.53
N ALA A 45 -13.30 -11.11 7.46
CA ALA A 45 -13.06 -9.73 7.87
C ALA A 45 -12.66 -9.63 9.35
N ARG A 46 -13.37 -10.34 10.23
CA ARG A 46 -13.01 -10.42 11.66
C ARG A 46 -11.59 -10.94 11.87
N LEU A 47 -11.23 -12.03 11.18
CA LEU A 47 -9.90 -12.62 11.26
C LEU A 47 -8.80 -11.70 10.72
N ILE A 48 -9.06 -11.01 9.60
CA ILE A 48 -8.13 -10.07 8.99
C ILE A 48 -7.90 -8.87 9.91
N ILE A 49 -8.95 -8.31 10.52
CA ILE A 49 -8.80 -7.20 11.45
C ILE A 49 -8.01 -7.63 12.69
N ALA A 50 -8.30 -8.81 13.24
CA ALA A 50 -7.66 -9.28 14.46
C ALA A 50 -6.19 -9.70 14.27
N ASN A 51 -5.87 -10.36 13.14
CA ASN A 51 -4.59 -11.03 12.94
C ASN A 51 -3.76 -10.49 11.76
N GLY A 52 -4.32 -9.56 10.99
CA GLY A 52 -3.77 -9.14 9.72
C GLY A 52 -4.08 -10.10 8.56
N PHE A 53 -3.66 -9.70 7.36
CA PHE A 53 -3.81 -10.53 6.16
C PHE A 53 -2.88 -11.74 6.17
N LYS A 54 -3.32 -12.80 5.50
CA LYS A 54 -2.49 -13.95 5.11
C LYS A 54 -2.46 -14.03 3.59
N GLN A 55 -1.35 -14.51 3.04
CA GLN A 55 -1.25 -14.76 1.60
C GLN A 55 -2.27 -15.84 1.20
N SER A 56 -2.90 -15.67 0.03
CA SER A 56 -3.60 -16.77 -0.61
C SER A 56 -2.63 -17.89 -0.97
N SER A 57 -3.11 -19.14 -1.02
CA SER A 57 -2.32 -20.28 -1.49
C SER A 57 -2.09 -20.25 -3.01
N SER A 58 -3.00 -19.63 -3.76
CA SER A 58 -2.98 -19.56 -5.22
C SER A 58 -3.72 -18.33 -5.74
N GLY A 59 -3.71 -18.15 -7.06
CA GLY A 59 -4.48 -17.14 -7.79
C GLY A 59 -3.85 -16.86 -9.15
N MET A 60 -4.49 -16.01 -9.96
CA MET A 60 -4.05 -15.74 -11.33
C MET A 60 -2.70 -15.02 -11.41
N LEU A 61 -2.29 -14.34 -10.33
CA LEU A 61 -0.99 -13.69 -10.15
C LEU A 61 -0.13 -14.44 -9.13
N GLY A 62 -0.47 -15.69 -8.81
CA GLY A 62 0.19 -16.48 -7.77
C GLY A 62 -0.30 -16.13 -6.36
N ARG A 63 0.50 -16.48 -5.36
CA ARG A 63 0.20 -16.22 -3.94
C ARG A 63 0.37 -14.74 -3.58
N GLY A 64 -0.54 -14.24 -2.75
CA GLY A 64 -0.46 -12.88 -2.21
C GLY A 64 -1.79 -12.40 -1.66
N VAL A 65 -1.87 -11.11 -1.38
CA VAL A 65 -3.10 -10.42 -0.99
C VAL A 65 -3.66 -9.70 -2.21
N TYR A 66 -4.84 -10.13 -2.66
CA TYR A 66 -5.52 -9.57 -3.82
C TYR A 66 -6.34 -8.34 -3.41
N VAL A 67 -6.11 -7.23 -4.08
CA VAL A 67 -6.72 -5.93 -3.79
C VAL A 67 -7.08 -5.24 -5.10
N SER A 68 -7.98 -4.26 -5.00
CA SER A 68 -8.46 -3.50 -6.15
C SER A 68 -8.65 -2.03 -5.78
N ARG A 69 -8.30 -1.11 -6.68
CA ARG A 69 -8.69 0.31 -6.51
C ARG A 69 -10.16 0.56 -6.82
N ASP A 70 -10.79 -0.32 -7.61
CA ASP A 70 -12.22 -0.30 -7.84
C ASP A 70 -12.96 -0.96 -6.66
N LYS A 71 -13.67 -0.13 -5.87
CA LYS A 71 -14.53 -0.56 -4.75
C LYS A 71 -15.67 -1.46 -5.21
N LYS A 72 -16.30 -1.18 -6.36
CA LYS A 72 -17.41 -1.98 -6.89
C LYS A 72 -16.94 -3.37 -7.28
N LYS A 73 -15.73 -3.48 -7.87
CA LYS A 73 -15.09 -4.77 -8.12
C LYS A 73 -14.89 -5.54 -6.81
N ALA A 74 -14.32 -4.91 -5.79
CA ALA A 74 -14.11 -5.55 -4.50
C ALA A 74 -15.43 -6.02 -3.88
N ALA A 75 -16.49 -5.21 -3.94
CA ALA A 75 -17.83 -5.54 -3.41
C ALA A 75 -18.49 -6.78 -4.05
N SER A 76 -18.01 -7.25 -5.20
CA SER A 76 -18.48 -8.49 -5.82
C SER A 76 -17.98 -9.77 -5.13
N TYR A 77 -17.02 -9.65 -4.21
CA TYR A 77 -16.41 -10.77 -3.50
C TYR A 77 -16.90 -10.90 -2.04
N PRO A 78 -17.00 -12.15 -1.52
CA PRO A 78 -16.83 -13.40 -2.25
C PRO A 78 -17.97 -13.65 -3.26
N LYS A 79 -17.60 -14.22 -4.41
CA LYS A 79 -18.55 -14.61 -5.46
C LYS A 79 -19.54 -15.63 -4.89
N ASN A 80 -20.79 -15.57 -5.34
CA ASN A 80 -21.87 -16.47 -4.93
C ASN A 80 -22.20 -16.44 -3.42
N SER A 81 -21.80 -15.40 -2.70
CA SER A 81 -22.23 -15.15 -1.32
C SER A 81 -23.45 -14.23 -1.27
N SER A 82 -24.30 -14.37 -0.25
CA SER A 82 -25.35 -13.40 0.06
C SER A 82 -24.76 -12.03 0.38
N SER A 83 -25.53 -10.97 0.13
CA SER A 83 -25.15 -9.59 0.49
C SER A 83 -24.89 -9.44 2.00
N SER A 84 -25.66 -10.16 2.83
CA SER A 84 -25.49 -10.19 4.28
C SER A 84 -24.15 -10.75 4.77
N ASN A 85 -23.41 -11.46 3.91
CA ASN A 85 -22.10 -12.02 4.23
C ASN A 85 -20.95 -11.35 3.46
N ARG A 86 -21.20 -10.23 2.76
CA ARG A 86 -20.13 -9.49 2.07
C ARG A 86 -19.68 -8.28 2.89
N VAL A 87 -18.37 -8.11 2.96
CA VAL A 87 -17.70 -6.98 3.59
C VAL A 87 -16.63 -6.46 2.64
N VAL A 88 -16.53 -5.14 2.51
CA VAL A 88 -15.44 -4.48 1.80
C VAL A 88 -14.58 -3.73 2.82
N LEU A 89 -13.33 -4.16 2.92
CA LEU A 89 -12.32 -3.49 3.73
C LEU A 89 -11.65 -2.40 2.89
N GLU A 90 -11.50 -1.21 3.48
CA GLU A 90 -10.64 -0.16 2.93
C GLU A 90 -9.22 -0.33 3.47
N LEU A 91 -8.25 -0.24 2.57
CA LEU A 91 -6.87 -0.61 2.82
C LEU A 91 -5.93 0.53 2.47
N ARG A 92 -4.92 0.75 3.30
CA ARG A 92 -3.70 1.46 2.92
C ARG A 92 -2.66 0.44 2.45
N VAL A 93 -2.30 0.50 1.17
CA VAL A 93 -1.42 -0.49 0.52
C VAL A 93 -0.12 0.17 0.07
N ARG A 94 1.02 -0.32 0.58
CA ARG A 94 2.36 0.06 0.11
C ARG A 94 2.77 -0.83 -1.06
N VAL A 95 2.61 -0.37 -2.30
CA VAL A 95 2.77 -1.25 -3.48
C VAL A 95 4.21 -1.57 -3.87
N GLY A 96 5.20 -0.85 -3.32
CA GLY A 96 6.62 -1.11 -3.60
C GLY A 96 6.93 -1.17 -5.11
N ARG A 97 7.79 -2.11 -5.54
CA ARG A 97 8.09 -2.32 -6.96
C ARG A 97 6.93 -3.07 -7.62
N VAL A 98 6.30 -2.44 -8.62
CA VAL A 98 5.13 -3.01 -9.30
C VAL A 98 5.54 -3.67 -10.63
N LYS A 99 5.14 -4.93 -10.82
CA LYS A 99 5.26 -5.64 -12.10
C LYS A 99 3.94 -5.58 -12.84
N ARG A 100 3.94 -4.97 -14.03
CA ARG A 100 2.82 -5.05 -14.96
C ARG A 100 2.73 -6.46 -15.57
N ILE A 101 1.54 -7.05 -15.51
CA ILE A 101 1.17 -8.35 -16.09
C ILE A 101 -0.02 -8.10 -17.01
N ASP A 102 0.20 -8.01 -18.32
CA ASP A 102 -0.79 -7.49 -19.29
C ASP A 102 -1.06 -8.42 -20.48
N LYS A 103 -0.66 -9.68 -20.35
CA LYS A 103 -0.96 -10.75 -21.31
C LYS A 103 -1.09 -12.09 -20.59
N ASP A 104 -1.88 -12.99 -21.17
CA ASP A 104 -1.90 -14.37 -20.71
C ASP A 104 -0.53 -15.02 -20.92
N ASN A 105 -0.19 -15.98 -20.05
CA ASN A 105 1.11 -16.66 -20.05
C ASN A 105 2.29 -15.67 -19.95
N HIS A 106 2.11 -14.56 -19.23
CA HIS A 106 3.21 -13.65 -18.97
C HIS A 106 4.31 -14.42 -18.21
N PRO A 107 5.60 -14.36 -18.61
CA PRO A 107 6.66 -15.20 -18.03
C PRO A 107 6.82 -15.09 -16.50
N MET A 108 6.43 -13.93 -15.97
CA MET A 108 6.49 -13.61 -14.54
C MET A 108 5.11 -13.62 -13.84
N GLN A 109 4.05 -14.13 -14.47
CA GLN A 109 2.68 -14.06 -13.95
C GLN A 109 2.56 -14.62 -12.53
N LEU A 110 3.27 -15.70 -12.23
CA LEU A 110 3.26 -16.35 -10.90
C LEU A 110 4.56 -16.12 -10.11
N THR A 111 5.62 -15.62 -10.74
CA THR A 111 6.99 -15.57 -10.20
C THR A 111 7.54 -14.15 -10.04
N TRP A 112 6.76 -13.11 -10.30
CA TRP A 112 7.18 -11.71 -10.15
C TRP A 112 7.84 -11.40 -8.79
N HIS A 113 7.36 -12.00 -7.71
CA HIS A 113 7.91 -11.80 -6.37
C HIS A 113 9.35 -12.33 -6.22
N THR A 114 9.69 -13.45 -6.86
CA THR A 114 11.07 -13.99 -6.83
C THR A 114 12.06 -13.14 -7.63
N HIS A 115 11.55 -12.22 -8.45
CA HIS A 115 12.33 -11.27 -9.23
C HIS A 115 12.42 -9.89 -8.57
N GLY A 116 12.08 -9.80 -7.28
CA GLY A 116 12.22 -8.58 -6.48
C GLY A 116 11.12 -7.53 -6.69
N TYR A 117 9.94 -7.94 -7.16
CA TYR A 117 8.74 -7.11 -7.19
C TYR A 117 7.88 -7.35 -5.95
N ASP A 118 7.27 -6.29 -5.43
CA ASP A 118 6.42 -6.33 -4.24
C ASP A 118 4.93 -6.52 -4.56
N THR A 119 4.53 -6.07 -5.76
CA THR A 119 3.15 -6.17 -6.26
C THR A 119 3.15 -6.55 -7.74
N ALA A 120 2.26 -7.45 -8.15
CA ALA A 120 1.86 -7.60 -9.55
C ALA A 120 0.57 -6.83 -9.82
N TRP A 121 0.48 -6.20 -10.99
CA TRP A 121 -0.67 -5.41 -11.41
C TRP A 121 -1.10 -5.80 -12.82
N VAL A 122 -2.40 -6.09 -12.97
CA VAL A 122 -3.08 -6.28 -14.24
C VAL A 122 -3.76 -4.96 -14.62
N PRO A 123 -3.43 -4.36 -15.77
CA PRO A 123 -4.12 -3.18 -16.26
C PRO A 123 -5.57 -3.50 -16.65
N PRO A 124 -6.49 -2.53 -16.54
CA PRO A 124 -7.85 -2.72 -17.06
C PRO A 124 -7.81 -2.85 -18.59
N LYS A 125 -8.74 -3.63 -19.13
CA LYS A 125 -8.97 -3.81 -20.57
C LYS A 125 -7.70 -4.19 -21.36
N CYS A 126 -6.76 -4.91 -20.75
CA CYS A 126 -5.51 -5.34 -21.39
C CYS A 126 -5.67 -6.55 -22.34
N GLY A 127 -6.88 -7.10 -22.49
CA GLY A 127 -7.16 -8.21 -23.40
C GLY A 127 -6.78 -9.60 -22.85
N MET A 128 -6.41 -9.71 -21.57
CA MET A 128 -6.16 -11.00 -20.93
C MET A 128 -7.45 -11.83 -20.79
N ILE A 129 -7.46 -13.03 -21.36
CA ILE A 129 -8.57 -13.98 -21.32
C ILE A 129 -8.76 -14.53 -19.90
N SER A 130 -7.66 -14.71 -19.15
CA SER A 130 -7.71 -15.12 -17.74
C SER A 130 -8.44 -14.11 -16.85
N VAL A 131 -8.60 -12.86 -17.30
CA VAL A 131 -9.30 -11.79 -16.60
C VAL A 131 -10.60 -11.46 -17.34
N LYS A 132 -11.56 -12.39 -17.26
CA LYS A 132 -12.85 -12.26 -17.97
C LYS A 132 -13.60 -10.95 -17.75
N SER A 133 -13.42 -10.31 -16.58
CA SER A 133 -14.05 -9.02 -16.28
C SER A 133 -13.38 -7.84 -16.99
N GLY A 134 -12.15 -8.00 -17.49
CA GLY A 134 -11.33 -6.91 -18.01
C GLY A 134 -10.99 -5.83 -16.97
N MET A 135 -11.23 -6.08 -15.68
CA MET A 135 -10.99 -5.11 -14.62
C MET A 135 -9.61 -5.29 -14.01
N GLU A 136 -8.99 -4.18 -13.61
CA GLU A 136 -7.67 -4.21 -13.00
C GLU A 136 -7.60 -5.02 -11.70
N GLU A 137 -6.45 -5.63 -11.44
CA GLU A 137 -6.21 -6.42 -10.25
C GLU A 137 -4.78 -6.26 -9.76
N ASP A 138 -4.62 -6.10 -8.45
CA ASP A 138 -3.33 -5.99 -7.80
C ASP A 138 -3.15 -7.18 -6.85
N CYS A 139 -1.97 -7.80 -6.86
CA CYS A 139 -1.59 -8.86 -5.93
C CYS A 139 -0.31 -8.44 -5.20
N VAL A 140 -0.42 -8.19 -3.89
CA VAL A 140 0.67 -7.75 -3.03
C VAL A 140 1.30 -8.97 -2.35
N PHE A 141 2.62 -9.11 -2.39
CA PHE A 141 3.27 -10.33 -1.90
C PHE A 141 3.24 -10.40 -0.37
N ASP A 142 3.82 -9.41 0.30
CA ASP A 142 3.93 -9.37 1.76
C ASP A 142 2.67 -8.75 2.39
N PRO A 143 1.89 -9.51 3.19
CA PRO A 143 0.72 -8.99 3.88
C PRO A 143 1.01 -7.78 4.78
N LYS A 144 2.24 -7.62 5.29
CA LYS A 144 2.63 -6.46 6.12
C LYS A 144 2.63 -5.13 5.36
N ARG A 145 2.53 -5.17 4.03
CA ARG A 145 2.37 -3.98 3.18
C ARG A 145 0.91 -3.52 3.07
N VAL A 146 -0.04 -4.29 3.63
CA VAL A 146 -1.47 -4.04 3.55
C VAL A 146 -2.02 -3.78 4.95
N THR A 147 -2.60 -2.60 5.16
CA THR A 147 -3.20 -2.21 6.45
C THR A 147 -4.67 -1.91 6.28
N VAL A 148 -5.53 -2.53 7.09
CA VAL A 148 -6.95 -2.17 7.15
C VAL A 148 -7.08 -0.81 7.84
N VAL A 149 -7.71 0.15 7.17
CA VAL A 149 -7.89 1.52 7.68
C VAL A 149 -9.35 1.86 7.94
N ALA A 150 -10.29 1.24 7.23
CA ALA A 150 -11.72 1.43 7.46
C ALA A 150 -12.56 0.26 6.94
N ILE A 151 -13.85 0.28 7.30
CA ILE A 151 -14.89 -0.60 6.73
C ILE A 151 -15.64 0.19 5.66
N ALA A 152 -15.35 -0.11 4.39
CA ALA A 152 -15.88 0.63 3.26
C ALA A 152 -17.35 0.28 2.97
N ASP A 153 -17.73 -0.98 3.19
CA ASP A 153 -19.09 -1.49 3.00
C ASP A 153 -19.30 -2.76 3.81
N ALA A 154 -20.46 -2.90 4.45
CA ALA A 154 -20.89 -4.06 5.24
C ALA A 154 -22.36 -3.85 5.68
N PRO A 155 -23.12 -4.93 5.99
CA PRO A 155 -24.42 -4.80 6.65
C PRO A 155 -24.32 -4.01 7.95
N ASP A 156 -25.31 -3.16 8.26
CA ASP A 156 -25.20 -2.14 9.32
C ASP A 156 -24.74 -2.67 10.69
N THR A 157 -25.36 -3.76 11.17
CA THR A 157 -25.00 -4.37 12.46
C THR A 157 -23.56 -4.90 12.47
N ILE A 158 -23.14 -5.51 11.36
CA ILE A 158 -21.79 -6.03 11.18
C ILE A 158 -20.78 -4.88 11.03
N ARG A 159 -21.16 -3.79 10.36
CA ARG A 159 -20.29 -2.64 10.14
C ARG A 159 -19.87 -2.03 11.47
N THR A 160 -20.80 -1.80 12.38
CA THR A 160 -20.53 -1.26 13.72
C THR A 160 -19.61 -2.19 14.50
N GLU A 161 -19.89 -3.49 14.51
CA GLU A 161 -19.06 -4.51 15.17
C GLU A 161 -17.61 -4.48 14.66
N LEU A 162 -17.42 -4.45 13.33
CA LEU A 162 -16.09 -4.44 12.72
C LEU A 162 -15.34 -3.13 12.96
N GLN A 163 -16.03 -1.99 12.98
CA GLN A 163 -15.44 -0.70 13.32
C GLN A 163 -14.92 -0.67 14.76
N GLU A 164 -15.69 -1.21 15.72
CA GLU A 164 -15.23 -1.35 17.10
C GLU A 164 -14.03 -2.29 17.22
N LEU A 165 -14.06 -3.42 16.51
CA LEU A 165 -12.95 -4.37 16.49
C LEU A 165 -11.67 -3.73 15.94
N LEU A 166 -11.79 -2.94 14.87
CA LEU A 166 -10.69 -2.21 14.28
C LEU A 166 -10.13 -1.18 15.26
N ALA A 167 -10.98 -0.39 15.91
CA ALA A 167 -10.56 0.60 16.91
C ALA A 167 -9.85 -0.05 18.11
N LYS A 168 -10.35 -1.20 18.60
CA LYS A 168 -9.71 -1.97 19.69
C LYS A 168 -8.34 -2.50 19.28
N THR A 169 -8.19 -2.97 18.04
CA THR A 169 -6.93 -3.51 17.53
C THR A 169 -5.89 -2.40 17.35
N SER A 170 -6.30 -1.24 16.83
CA SER A 170 -5.43 -0.05 16.73
C SER A 170 -4.92 0.45 18.09
N LYS A 171 -5.74 0.33 19.15
CA LYS A 171 -5.31 0.66 20.52
C LYS A 171 -4.32 -0.36 21.11
N LYS A 172 -4.42 -1.63 20.72
CA LYS A 172 -3.47 -2.69 21.14
C LYS A 172 -2.10 -2.55 20.48
N SER A 173 -2.05 -2.15 19.21
CA SER A 173 -0.80 -1.80 18.53
C SER A 173 -0.25 -0.44 18.98
N GLY A 174 -1.10 0.44 19.51
CA GLY A 174 -0.77 1.77 20.02
C GLY A 174 -0.23 1.84 21.46
N ARG A 175 0.44 0.78 21.97
CA ARG A 175 1.28 0.91 23.19
C ARG A 175 2.64 1.56 22.91
N GLY A 176 2.82 2.13 21.71
CA GLY A 176 3.87 3.07 21.35
C GLY A 176 3.26 4.25 20.57
N ASP A 177 3.30 5.41 21.22
CA ASP A 177 3.28 6.78 20.68
C ASP A 177 2.00 7.37 20.08
N GLY A 178 1.38 8.25 20.87
CA GLY A 178 1.55 9.69 20.62
C GLY A 178 0.77 10.25 19.45
N ASP A 179 -0.51 10.51 19.69
CA ASP A 179 -1.37 11.37 18.91
C ASP A 179 -0.73 12.77 18.73
N SER A 180 -0.89 13.37 17.54
CA SER A 180 -0.26 14.61 17.01
C SER A 180 1.19 14.53 16.49
N ALA A 181 1.45 13.71 15.45
CA ALA A 181 2.73 13.75 14.73
C ALA A 181 2.86 15.01 13.84
N ASP A 182 3.61 16.01 14.32
CA ASP A 182 4.10 17.14 13.51
C ASP A 182 4.76 16.63 12.21
N VAL A 183 4.27 17.13 11.06
CA VAL A 183 4.86 16.85 9.74
C VAL A 183 6.05 17.77 9.54
N CYS A 184 7.23 17.21 9.25
CA CYS A 184 8.43 18.01 9.02
C CYS A 184 8.26 18.95 7.81
N PRO A 185 8.47 20.28 7.95
CA PRO A 185 8.24 21.21 6.85
C PRO A 185 9.24 21.06 5.69
N LEU A 186 10.42 20.47 5.95
CA LEU A 186 11.48 20.29 4.95
C LEU A 186 11.34 19.00 4.15
N CYS A 187 11.09 17.85 4.79
CA CYS A 187 10.97 16.56 4.08
C CYS A 187 9.53 16.07 3.91
N LYS A 188 8.53 16.77 4.47
CA LYS A 188 7.10 16.45 4.41
C LYS A 188 6.73 15.07 4.97
N ARG A 189 7.60 14.48 5.80
CA ARG A 189 7.38 13.18 6.45
C ARG A 189 6.87 13.39 7.88
N LYS A 190 6.05 12.44 8.36
CA LYS A 190 5.67 12.36 9.77
C LYS A 190 6.85 11.90 10.62
N THR A 191 7.00 12.50 11.79
CA THR A 191 7.98 12.07 12.80
C THR A 191 7.65 10.64 13.26
N GLN A 192 8.62 9.74 13.21
CA GLN A 192 8.50 8.37 13.75
C GLN A 192 9.39 8.20 14.98
N GLN A 193 9.00 7.33 15.90
CA GLN A 193 9.77 7.01 17.11
C GLN A 193 11.19 6.53 16.72
N GLY A 194 12.22 7.20 17.22
CA GLY A 194 13.62 6.91 16.88
C GLY A 194 14.16 7.57 15.59
N ALA A 195 13.33 8.26 14.80
CA ALA A 195 13.73 8.94 13.57
C ALA A 195 13.51 10.46 13.68
N GLN A 196 14.36 11.14 14.45
CA GLN A 196 14.26 12.58 14.65
C GLN A 196 14.58 13.35 13.36
N HIS A 197 13.78 14.37 13.07
CA HIS A 197 14.00 15.28 11.94
C HIS A 197 15.07 16.31 12.26
N ILE A 198 16.35 15.94 12.07
CA ILE A 198 17.47 16.88 12.24
C ILE A 198 17.54 17.82 11.01
N LYS A 199 17.50 19.12 11.27
CA LYS A 199 17.68 20.18 10.27
C LYS A 199 19.16 20.55 10.19
N GLN A 200 19.73 20.57 8.99
CA GLN A 200 21.11 20.96 8.74
C GLN A 200 21.23 21.73 7.43
N GLN A 201 22.27 22.54 7.26
CA GLN A 201 22.53 23.20 5.98
C GLN A 201 23.38 22.30 5.08
N CYS A 202 23.05 22.26 3.79
CA CYS A 202 23.94 21.70 2.79
C CYS A 202 25.28 22.45 2.82
N TRP A 203 26.38 21.75 3.09
CA TRP A 203 27.70 22.37 3.21
C TRP A 203 28.17 23.03 1.90
N LYS A 204 27.55 22.72 0.75
CA LYS A 204 27.91 23.27 -0.55
C LYS A 204 26.97 24.39 -1.01
N CYS A 205 25.65 24.18 -1.01
CA CYS A 205 24.70 25.18 -1.51
C CYS A 205 24.01 26.01 -0.41
N GLY A 206 24.24 25.72 0.87
CA GLY A 206 23.64 26.44 2.00
C GLY A 206 22.14 26.16 2.22
N GLN A 207 21.50 25.34 1.38
CA GLN A 207 20.08 25.02 1.50
C GLN A 207 19.78 24.29 2.82
N ASN A 208 18.70 24.67 3.51
CA ASN A 208 18.22 23.96 4.70
C ASN A 208 17.66 22.59 4.31
N LEU A 209 18.24 21.54 4.89
CA LEU A 209 17.93 20.15 4.66
C LEU A 209 17.41 19.49 5.93
N CYS A 210 16.51 18.52 5.78
CA CYS A 210 16.24 17.53 6.83
C CYS A 210 16.98 16.25 6.45
N ILE A 211 17.65 15.60 7.41
CA ILE A 211 18.40 14.36 7.16
C ILE A 211 17.52 13.22 6.60
N LEU A 212 16.21 13.28 6.82
CA LEU A 212 15.23 12.29 6.34
C LEU A 212 14.60 12.66 4.99
N MET A 213 15.12 13.65 4.27
CA MET A 213 14.63 13.98 2.92
C MET A 213 14.95 12.86 1.92
N SER A 214 14.02 12.59 1.01
CA SER A 214 14.18 11.56 -0.03
C SER A 214 15.22 11.93 -1.08
N LYS A 215 15.44 13.22 -1.31
CA LYS A 215 16.34 13.71 -2.35
C LYS A 215 16.89 15.08 -1.99
N HIS A 216 18.17 15.26 -2.24
CA HIS A 216 18.80 16.56 -2.36
C HIS A 216 19.72 16.53 -3.58
N PHE A 217 19.52 17.46 -4.51
CA PHE A 217 20.44 17.69 -5.61
C PHE A 217 21.11 19.04 -5.38
N CYS A 218 22.42 19.05 -5.24
CA CYS A 218 23.18 20.28 -5.20
C CYS A 218 23.45 20.69 -6.65
N PRO A 219 22.80 21.73 -7.20
CA PRO A 219 23.29 22.32 -8.43
C PRO A 219 24.71 22.79 -8.12
N GLY A 220 25.72 22.23 -8.80
CA GLY A 220 27.04 22.83 -8.76
C GLY A 220 26.91 24.29 -9.19
N ARG A 221 27.73 25.19 -8.63
CA ARG A 221 27.98 26.43 -9.36
C ARG A 221 28.50 26.05 -10.76
N PRO A 222 28.13 26.77 -11.82
CA PRO A 222 28.91 26.73 -13.06
C PRO A 222 30.39 26.99 -12.74
#